data_AF-A0A966J348-F1
#
_entry.id   AF-A0A966J348-F1
#
_cell.length_a   1.000
_cell.length_b   1.000
_cell.length_c   1.000
_cell.angle_alpha   90.00
_cell.angle_beta   90.00
_cell.angle_gamma   90.00
#
_symmetry.space_group_name_H-M   'P 1'
#
loop_
_entity.id
_entity.type
_entity.pdbx_description
1 polymer ?
#
loop_
_entity_poly.entity_id
_entity_poly.type
_entity_poly.pdbx_seq_one_letter_code
_entity_poly.pdbx_strand_id
1 'polypeptide(L)'
;MQPSPPPVPTIQGNEFPVTISTDGASPTAVLRAMEAQRSELRGQLERMQEQRNEIARWLKAEDMTAPDRDGLAARIKETDARISNLEGQIAQADLAVAKAAAVPGAVVETPPPDTRANDQMDAITAVSICFTLFVLCPIAIAYARRLWKRGSTVIAPVPHEVTDRLEQMGQAVESIAIEVERIGEGQRFLTSVLRDPSRQLSVGAAQPIAVNHGQKDAEPLR
;
A
#
# COMPACT_ATOMS: atom_id res chain seq x y z
N MET A 1 33.19 -52.19 31.85
CA MET A 1 32.29 -51.31 32.63
C MET A 1 31.63 -50.37 31.64
N GLN A 2 30.34 -50.59 31.36
CA GLN A 2 29.60 -49.83 30.35
C GLN A 2 28.73 -48.80 31.07
N PRO A 3 28.76 -47.50 30.71
CA PRO A 3 27.97 -46.49 31.40
C PRO A 3 26.48 -46.69 31.10
N SER A 4 25.67 -46.65 32.16
CA SER A 4 24.22 -46.74 32.11
C SER A 4 23.62 -45.61 31.25
N PRO A 5 22.60 -45.86 30.42
CA PRO A 5 21.89 -44.79 29.72
C PRO A 5 21.18 -43.87 30.72
N PRO A 6 21.07 -42.56 30.43
CA PRO A 6 20.37 -41.62 31.30
C PRO A 6 18.88 -41.98 31.41
N PRO A 7 18.24 -41.71 32.56
CA PRO A 7 16.82 -41.99 32.73
C PRO A 7 16.00 -41.18 31.72
N VAL A 8 15.16 -41.88 30.96
CA VAL A 8 14.15 -41.25 30.11
C VAL A 8 13.18 -40.50 31.01
N PRO A 9 12.89 -39.20 30.78
CA PRO A 9 11.86 -38.52 31.54
C PRO A 9 10.50 -39.18 31.22
N THR A 10 9.95 -39.88 32.21
CA THR A 10 8.54 -40.24 32.22
C THR A 10 7.76 -38.93 32.16
N ILE A 11 7.18 -38.61 31.01
CA ILE A 11 6.11 -37.61 30.95
C ILE A 11 4.96 -38.26 31.73
N GLN A 12 4.85 -37.93 33.01
CA GLN A 12 3.61 -38.13 33.73
C GLN A 12 2.55 -37.41 32.88
N GLY A 13 1.56 -38.16 32.42
CA GLY A 13 0.36 -37.58 31.88
C GLY A 13 -0.25 -36.74 32.99
N ASN A 14 0.17 -35.49 33.07
CA ASN A 14 -0.53 -34.47 33.81
C ASN A 14 -1.88 -34.39 33.10
N GLU A 15 -2.84 -35.13 33.62
CA GLU A 15 -4.23 -34.72 33.65
C GLU A 15 -4.20 -33.29 34.21
N PHE A 16 -4.02 -32.30 33.34
CA PHE A 16 -4.39 -30.96 33.69
C PHE A 16 -5.92 -31.03 33.73
N PRO A 17 -6.57 -31.03 34.90
CA PRO A 17 -7.96 -30.65 34.90
C PRO A 17 -7.97 -29.28 34.21
N VAL A 18 -8.64 -29.19 33.06
CA VAL A 18 -9.02 -27.90 32.51
C VAL A 18 -10.07 -27.38 33.48
N THR A 19 -9.62 -26.84 34.61
CA THR A 19 -10.44 -26.11 35.55
C THR A 19 -10.74 -24.81 34.83
N ILE A 20 -11.92 -24.73 34.21
CA ILE A 20 -12.43 -23.47 33.71
C ILE A 20 -12.55 -22.58 34.95
N SER A 21 -11.65 -21.62 35.13
CA SER A 21 -11.78 -20.59 36.16
C SER A 21 -13.07 -19.83 35.87
N THR A 22 -14.10 -20.09 36.65
CA THR A 22 -15.41 -19.43 36.55
C THR A 22 -15.43 -18.06 37.21
N ASP A 23 -14.28 -17.52 37.65
CA ASP A 23 -14.19 -16.20 38.26
C ASP A 23 -14.65 -15.13 37.25
N GLY A 24 -15.87 -14.62 37.45
CA GLY A 24 -16.51 -13.59 36.63
C GLY A 24 -17.34 -14.10 35.45
N ALA A 25 -17.44 -15.41 35.20
CA ALA A 25 -18.29 -15.95 34.13
C ALA A 25 -19.76 -15.94 34.55
N SER A 26 -20.66 -15.50 33.65
CA SER A 26 -22.09 -15.55 33.94
C SER A 26 -22.58 -17.01 34.03
N PRO A 27 -23.60 -17.32 34.87
CA PRO A 27 -24.17 -18.67 34.94
C PRO A 27 -24.59 -19.23 33.57
N THR A 28 -25.10 -18.38 32.67
CA THR A 28 -25.43 -18.74 31.29
C THR A 28 -24.20 -19.13 30.47
N ALA A 29 -23.09 -18.41 30.63
CA ALA A 29 -21.85 -18.74 29.91
C ALA A 29 -21.28 -20.10 30.35
N VAL A 30 -21.35 -20.40 31.65
CA VAL A 30 -20.94 -21.70 32.19
C VAL A 30 -21.82 -22.83 31.64
N LEU A 31 -23.14 -22.65 31.62
CA LEU A 31 -24.06 -23.64 31.04
C LEU A 31 -23.75 -23.90 29.56
N ARG A 32 -23.60 -22.85 28.75
CA ARG A 32 -23.28 -22.99 27.31
C ARG A 32 -21.95 -23.71 27.08
N ALA A 33 -20.93 -23.43 27.91
CA ALA A 33 -19.65 -24.12 27.83
C ALA A 33 -19.79 -25.63 28.11
N MET A 34 -20.57 -26.00 29.14
CA MET A 34 -20.83 -27.41 29.47
C MET A 34 -21.63 -28.12 28.37
N GLU A 35 -22.62 -27.45 27.78
CA GLU A 35 -23.38 -27.98 26.64
C GLU A 35 -22.48 -28.20 25.41
N ALA A 36 -21.57 -27.27 25.13
CA ALA A 36 -20.60 -27.39 24.05
C ALA A 36 -19.63 -28.56 24.27
N GLN A 37 -19.08 -28.70 25.49
CA GLN A 37 -18.22 -29.84 25.85
C GLN A 37 -18.94 -31.17 25.64
N ARG A 38 -20.20 -31.27 26.10
CA ARG A 38 -21.02 -32.48 25.89
C ARG A 38 -21.24 -32.77 24.40
N SER A 39 -21.53 -31.74 23.61
CA SER A 39 -21.76 -31.89 22.17
C SER A 39 -20.51 -32.43 21.46
N GLU A 40 -19.33 -31.94 21.84
CA GLU A 40 -18.06 -32.43 21.28
C GLU A 40 -17.80 -33.89 21.66
N LEU A 41 -18.02 -34.29 22.92
CA LEU A 41 -17.88 -35.69 23.35
C LEU A 41 -18.83 -36.62 22.59
N ARG A 42 -20.08 -36.20 22.34
CA ARG A 42 -21.03 -36.96 21.52
C ARG A 42 -20.57 -37.10 20.08
N GLY A 43 -20.01 -36.04 19.49
CA GLY A 43 -19.39 -36.10 18.16
C GLY A 43 -18.18 -37.05 18.11
N GLN A 44 -17.36 -37.09 19.17
CA GLN A 44 -16.25 -38.05 19.28
C GLN A 44 -16.74 -39.50 19.36
N LEU A 45 -17.80 -39.74 20.12
CA LEU A 45 -18.43 -41.05 20.22
C LEU A 45 -18.95 -41.53 18.86
N GLU A 46 -19.64 -40.67 18.12
CA GLU A 46 -20.17 -40.98 16.79
C GLU A 46 -19.04 -41.37 15.82
N ARG A 47 -17.97 -40.56 15.74
CA ARG A 47 -16.77 -40.87 14.93
C ARG A 47 -16.15 -42.21 15.31
N MET A 48 -16.10 -42.53 16.61
CA MET A 48 -15.54 -43.80 17.09
C MET A 48 -16.44 -44.99 16.74
N GLN A 49 -17.76 -44.83 16.82
CA GLN A 49 -18.73 -45.84 16.42
C GLN A 49 -18.69 -46.10 14.90
N GLU A 50 -18.52 -45.06 14.09
CA GLU A 50 -18.31 -45.19 12.65
C GLU A 50 -17.04 -46.00 12.33
N GLN A 51 -15.91 -45.65 12.96
CA GLN A 51 -14.65 -46.37 12.81
C GLN A 51 -14.79 -47.84 13.21
N ARG A 52 -15.49 -48.11 14.33
CA ARG A 52 -15.78 -49.47 14.79
C ARG A 52 -16.58 -50.26 13.76
N ASN A 53 -17.61 -49.64 13.18
CA ASN A 53 -18.46 -50.26 12.15
C ASN A 53 -17.70 -50.50 10.84
N GLU A 54 -16.77 -49.62 10.48
CA GLU A 54 -15.87 -49.81 9.34
C GLU A 54 -14.92 -51.00 9.55
N ILE A 55 -14.22 -51.07 10.69
CA ILE A 55 -13.35 -52.20 11.04
C ILE A 55 -14.14 -53.51 11.05
N ALA A 56 -15.35 -53.51 11.62
CA ALA A 56 -16.23 -54.67 11.64
C ALA A 56 -16.67 -55.12 10.24
N ARG A 57 -16.81 -54.20 9.28
CA ARG A 57 -17.09 -54.54 7.88
C ARG A 57 -15.90 -55.20 7.21
N TRP A 58 -14.68 -54.70 7.42
CA TRP A 58 -13.46 -55.32 6.91
C TRP A 58 -13.23 -56.72 7.49
N LEU A 59 -13.55 -56.92 8.78
CA LEU A 59 -13.44 -58.23 9.42
C LEU A 59 -14.34 -59.31 8.79
N LYS A 60 -15.44 -58.88 8.15
CA LYS A 60 -16.37 -59.77 7.45
C LYS A 60 -15.98 -60.03 5.99
N ALA A 61 -14.95 -59.38 5.47
CA ALA A 61 -14.48 -59.61 4.11
C ALA A 61 -13.89 -61.03 3.97
N GLU A 62 -14.22 -61.71 2.88
CA GLU A 62 -13.98 -63.15 2.70
C GLU A 62 -12.50 -63.50 2.40
N ASP A 63 -11.74 -62.53 1.87
CA ASP A 63 -10.36 -62.74 1.37
C ASP A 63 -9.24 -62.39 2.38
N MET A 64 -9.48 -62.48 3.69
CA MET A 64 -8.54 -61.99 4.71
C MET A 64 -7.69 -63.09 5.37
N THR A 65 -6.38 -62.83 5.53
CA THR A 65 -5.46 -63.78 6.18
C THR A 65 -5.72 -63.87 7.70
N ALA A 66 -5.28 -64.96 8.35
CA ALA A 66 -5.48 -65.13 9.79
C ALA A 66 -4.79 -64.04 10.65
N PRO A 67 -3.52 -63.66 10.40
CA PRO A 67 -2.87 -62.56 11.12
C PRO A 67 -3.59 -61.21 10.99
N ASP A 68 -4.14 -60.91 9.80
CA ASP A 68 -4.87 -59.66 9.56
C ASP A 68 -6.19 -59.62 10.33
N ARG A 69 -6.89 -60.76 10.40
CA ARG A 69 -8.11 -60.91 11.23
C ARG A 69 -7.81 -60.69 12.71
N ASP A 70 -6.73 -61.27 13.22
CA ASP A 70 -6.35 -61.12 14.63
C ASP A 70 -5.98 -59.67 14.95
N GLY A 71 -5.23 -59.00 14.07
CA GLY A 71 -4.88 -57.58 14.21
C GLY A 71 -6.11 -56.65 14.24
N LEU A 72 -7.07 -56.87 13.33
CA LEU A 72 -8.31 -56.10 13.31
C LEU A 72 -9.22 -56.42 14.51
N ALA A 73 -9.24 -57.66 14.98
CA ALA A 73 -9.95 -58.07 16.19
C ALA A 73 -9.34 -57.43 17.47
N ALA A 74 -8.03 -57.23 17.52
CA ALA A 74 -7.41 -56.44 18.58
C ALA A 74 -7.82 -54.96 18.50
N ARG A 75 -7.85 -54.39 17.30
CA ARG A 75 -8.21 -52.98 17.09
C ARG A 75 -9.68 -52.67 17.40
N ILE A 76 -10.61 -53.58 17.10
CA ILE A 76 -12.03 -53.41 17.48
C ILE A 76 -12.18 -53.44 19.00
N LYS A 77 -11.46 -54.33 19.71
CA LYS A 77 -11.48 -54.39 21.18
C LYS A 77 -10.95 -53.09 21.81
N GLU A 78 -9.89 -52.52 21.26
CA GLU A 78 -9.37 -51.23 21.72
C GLU A 78 -10.38 -50.10 21.44
N THR A 79 -11.02 -50.11 20.26
CA THR A 79 -12.04 -49.13 19.89
C THR A 79 -13.25 -49.21 20.82
N ASP A 80 -13.73 -50.41 21.14
CA ASP A 80 -14.84 -50.63 22.08
C ASP A 80 -14.49 -50.14 23.50
N ALA A 81 -13.25 -50.33 23.96
CA ALA A 81 -12.79 -49.79 25.24
C ALA A 81 -12.80 -48.26 25.27
N ARG A 82 -12.39 -47.61 24.17
CA ARG A 82 -12.45 -46.15 24.02
C ARG A 82 -13.90 -45.64 23.98
N ILE A 83 -14.80 -46.35 23.28
CA ILE A 83 -16.24 -46.04 23.24
C ILE A 83 -16.82 -46.06 24.66
N SER A 84 -16.55 -47.11 25.43
CA SER A 84 -17.04 -47.23 26.82
C SER A 84 -16.50 -46.10 27.72
N ASN A 85 -15.23 -45.69 27.52
CA ASN A 85 -14.68 -44.54 28.24
C ASN A 85 -15.38 -43.22 27.87
N LEU A 86 -15.61 -42.97 26.58
CA LEU A 86 -16.34 -41.78 26.09
C LEU A 86 -17.78 -41.75 26.61
N GLU A 87 -18.48 -42.88 26.64
CA GLU A 87 -19.83 -42.98 27.22
C GLU A 87 -19.82 -42.58 28.71
N GLY A 88 -18.82 -43.02 29.48
CA GLY A 88 -18.63 -42.59 30.86
C GLY A 88 -18.39 -41.08 31.00
N GLN A 89 -17.56 -40.49 30.13
CA GLN A 89 -17.33 -39.04 30.11
C GLN A 89 -18.60 -38.27 29.74
N ILE A 90 -19.39 -38.75 28.78
CA ILE A 90 -20.68 -38.14 28.41
C ILE A 90 -21.64 -38.14 29.58
N ALA A 91 -21.72 -39.23 30.35
CA ALA A 91 -22.55 -39.28 31.55
C ALA A 91 -22.12 -38.25 32.61
N GLN A 92 -20.81 -38.05 32.81
CA GLN A 92 -20.30 -37.00 33.70
C GLN A 92 -20.61 -35.59 33.18
N ALA A 93 -20.49 -35.37 31.86
CA ALA A 93 -20.83 -34.10 31.22
C ALA A 93 -22.33 -33.80 31.31
N ASP A 94 -23.20 -34.80 31.16
CA ASP A 94 -24.66 -34.65 31.34
C ASP A 94 -25.00 -34.23 32.78
N LEU A 95 -24.32 -34.78 33.79
CA LEU A 95 -24.47 -34.34 35.19
C LEU A 95 -23.96 -32.90 35.39
N ALA A 96 -22.86 -32.51 34.73
CA ALA A 96 -22.32 -31.15 34.82
C ALA A 96 -23.27 -30.12 34.20
N VAL A 97 -23.84 -30.43 33.02
CA VAL A 97 -24.88 -29.61 32.37
C VAL A 97 -26.10 -29.49 33.27
N ALA A 98 -26.58 -30.58 33.86
CA ALA A 98 -27.72 -30.55 34.78
C ALA A 98 -27.47 -29.67 36.01
N LYS A 99 -26.28 -29.76 36.62
CA LYS A 99 -25.87 -28.91 37.75
C LYS A 99 -25.77 -27.44 37.34
N ALA A 100 -25.20 -27.14 36.17
CA ALA A 100 -25.08 -25.78 35.66
C ALA A 100 -26.44 -25.16 35.33
N ALA A 101 -27.36 -25.94 34.74
CA ALA A 101 -28.71 -25.50 34.40
C ALA A 101 -29.57 -25.19 35.63
N ALA A 102 -29.29 -25.85 36.77
CA ALA A 102 -29.98 -25.60 38.03
C ALA A 102 -29.57 -24.27 38.71
N VAL A 103 -28.51 -23.60 38.24
CA VAL A 103 -28.08 -22.31 38.80
C VAL A 103 -29.07 -21.21 38.37
N PRO A 104 -29.65 -20.43 39.30
CA PRO A 104 -30.53 -19.31 38.96
C PRO A 104 -29.84 -18.34 37.99
N GLY A 105 -30.55 -17.98 36.92
CA GLY A 105 -30.00 -17.12 35.87
C GLY A 105 -29.17 -17.84 34.80
N ALA A 106 -29.00 -19.16 34.88
CA ALA A 106 -28.29 -19.91 33.82
C ALA A 106 -29.12 -20.00 32.53
N VAL A 107 -30.42 -20.27 32.64
CA VAL A 107 -31.36 -20.41 31.52
C VAL A 107 -32.09 -19.09 31.19
N VAL A 108 -31.35 -18.00 31.07
CA VAL A 108 -31.93 -16.70 30.68
C VAL A 108 -31.97 -16.63 29.15
N GLU A 109 -33.17 -16.47 28.61
CA GLU A 109 -33.37 -16.10 27.22
C GLU A 109 -32.69 -14.74 27.00
N THR A 110 -31.60 -14.74 26.24
CA THR A 110 -30.88 -13.50 25.94
C THR A 110 -31.81 -12.65 25.08
N PRO A 111 -32.21 -11.44 25.52
CA PRO A 111 -33.05 -10.58 24.71
C PRO A 111 -32.34 -10.32 23.36
N PRO A 112 -33.10 -10.27 22.25
CA PRO A 112 -32.51 -10.05 20.94
C PRO A 112 -31.65 -8.78 20.97
N PRO A 113 -30.48 -8.77 20.28
CA PRO A 113 -29.61 -7.61 20.28
C PRO A 113 -30.39 -6.38 19.83
N ASP A 114 -30.25 -5.27 20.55
CA ASP A 114 -30.89 -3.99 20.20
C ASP A 114 -30.33 -3.48 18.86
N THR A 115 -30.96 -3.88 17.75
CA THR A 115 -30.56 -3.47 16.39
C THR A 115 -30.71 -1.97 16.16
N ARG A 116 -31.49 -1.28 17.01
CA ARG A 116 -31.73 0.17 16.93
C ARG A 116 -30.45 1.01 16.95
N ALA A 117 -29.43 0.58 17.70
CA ALA A 117 -28.16 1.29 17.77
C ALA A 117 -27.37 1.18 16.44
N ASN A 118 -27.36 -0.01 15.85
CA ASN A 118 -26.72 -0.25 14.55
C ASN A 118 -27.47 0.47 13.43
N ASP A 119 -28.81 0.42 13.42
CA ASP A 119 -29.65 1.12 12.43
C ASP A 119 -29.41 2.64 12.46
N GLN A 120 -29.21 3.23 13.65
CA GLN A 120 -28.91 4.66 13.78
C GLN A 120 -27.53 5.01 13.20
N MET A 121 -26.51 4.20 13.45
CA MET A 121 -25.16 4.40 12.92
C MET A 121 -25.12 4.23 11.39
N ASP A 122 -25.86 3.26 10.86
CA ASP A 122 -26.00 3.06 9.42
C ASP A 122 -26.75 4.24 8.76
N ALA A 123 -27.80 4.75 9.40
CA ALA A 123 -28.52 5.92 8.92
C ALA A 123 -27.64 7.18 8.90
N ILE A 124 -26.86 7.44 9.96
CA ILE A 124 -25.94 8.58 10.01
C ILE A 124 -24.86 8.45 8.93
N THR A 125 -24.30 7.24 8.77
CA THR A 125 -23.28 6.97 7.76
C THR A 125 -23.84 7.17 6.35
N ALA A 126 -25.01 6.60 6.05
CA ALA A 126 -25.68 6.74 4.76
C ALA A 126 -26.01 8.21 4.44
N VAL A 127 -26.54 8.97 5.40
CA VAL A 127 -26.83 10.40 5.23
C VAL A 127 -25.55 11.19 4.96
N SER A 128 -24.45 10.90 5.68
CA SER A 128 -23.18 11.60 5.48
C SER A 128 -22.56 11.35 4.10
N ILE A 129 -22.66 10.11 3.60
CA ILE A 129 -22.18 9.73 2.26
C ILE A 129 -23.04 10.42 1.19
N CYS A 130 -24.36 10.37 1.31
CA CYS A 130 -25.28 11.04 0.40
C CYS A 130 -25.03 12.55 0.37
N PHE A 131 -24.89 13.20 1.53
CA PHE A 131 -24.58 14.62 1.61
C PHE A 131 -23.24 14.95 0.92
N THR A 132 -22.22 14.12 1.12
CA THR A 132 -20.92 14.32 0.49
C THR A 132 -21.00 14.18 -1.03
N LEU A 133 -21.68 13.17 -1.55
CA LEU A 133 -21.78 12.92 -2.99
C LEU A 133 -22.68 13.92 -3.72
N PHE A 134 -23.82 14.28 -3.13
CA PHE A 134 -24.81 15.12 -3.78
C PHE A 134 -24.66 16.61 -3.48
N VAL A 135 -23.94 16.99 -2.41
CA VAL A 135 -23.74 18.41 -2.02
C VAL A 135 -22.27 18.79 -2.10
N LEU A 136 -21.39 18.15 -1.34
CA LEU A 136 -19.99 18.59 -1.24
C LEU A 136 -19.18 18.32 -2.52
N CYS A 137 -19.38 17.17 -3.15
CA CYS A 137 -18.69 16.77 -4.38
C CYS A 137 -18.95 17.74 -5.55
N PRO A 138 -20.20 18.09 -5.93
CA PRO A 138 -20.43 19.04 -7.02
C PRO A 138 -19.90 20.44 -6.68
N ILE A 139 -19.97 20.87 -5.41
CA ILE A 139 -19.37 22.14 -4.97
C ILE A 139 -17.84 22.11 -5.15
N ALA A 140 -17.19 21.03 -4.72
CA ALA A 140 -15.74 20.86 -4.87
C ALA A 140 -15.33 20.88 -6.35
N ILE A 141 -16.07 20.18 -7.23
CA ILE A 141 -15.82 20.20 -8.68
C ILE A 141 -16.02 21.62 -9.25
N ALA A 142 -17.04 22.35 -8.82
CA ALA A 142 -17.29 23.71 -9.28
C ALA A 142 -16.15 24.67 -8.88
N TYR A 143 -15.66 24.56 -7.64
CA TYR A 143 -14.50 25.34 -7.18
C TYR A 143 -13.22 24.94 -7.90
N ALA A 144 -12.96 23.65 -8.09
CA ALA A 144 -11.81 23.17 -8.86
C ALA A 144 -11.81 23.73 -10.29
N ARG A 145 -12.95 23.67 -10.99
CA ARG A 145 -13.12 24.28 -12.32
C ARG A 145 -12.93 25.79 -12.29
N ARG A 146 -13.41 26.48 -11.25
CA ARG A 146 -13.23 27.93 -11.09
C ARG A 146 -11.78 28.30 -10.89
N LEU A 147 -11.01 27.54 -10.11
CA LEU A 147 -9.58 27.78 -9.93
C LEU A 147 -8.80 27.50 -11.23
N TRP A 148 -9.08 26.40 -11.92
CA TRP A 148 -8.43 26.11 -13.21
C TRP A 148 -8.72 27.17 -14.27
N LYS A 149 -9.96 27.66 -14.39
CA LYS A 149 -10.28 28.75 -15.32
C LYS A 149 -9.61 30.08 -14.93
N ARG A 150 -9.33 30.31 -13.64
CA ARG A 150 -8.66 31.53 -13.16
C ARG A 150 -7.13 31.45 -13.21
N GLY A 151 -6.56 30.24 -13.32
CA GLY A 151 -5.12 30.01 -13.49
C GLY A 151 -4.57 30.40 -14.87
N SER A 152 -5.44 30.69 -15.85
CA SER A 152 -5.06 31.41 -17.06
C SER A 152 -4.99 32.92 -16.75
N THR A 153 -4.15 33.28 -15.79
CA THR A 153 -3.68 34.66 -15.70
C THR A 153 -2.81 34.87 -16.92
N VAL A 154 -3.28 35.76 -17.80
CA VAL A 154 -2.59 36.34 -18.94
C VAL A 154 -1.10 36.42 -18.65
N ILE A 155 -0.29 35.63 -19.37
CA ILE A 155 1.16 35.88 -19.45
C ILE A 155 1.23 37.32 -19.94
N ALA A 156 1.65 38.24 -19.07
CA ALA A 156 1.82 39.62 -19.46
C ALA A 156 2.72 39.63 -20.70
N PRO A 157 2.33 40.28 -21.81
CA PRO A 157 3.21 40.39 -22.96
C PRO A 157 4.54 40.97 -22.48
N VAL A 158 5.65 40.38 -22.94
CA VAL A 158 6.99 40.88 -22.62
C VAL A 158 7.00 42.38 -22.91
N PRO A 159 7.37 43.24 -21.94
CA PRO A 159 7.33 44.68 -22.13
C PRO A 159 8.18 45.07 -23.35
N HIS A 160 7.65 45.93 -24.22
CA HIS A 160 8.34 46.39 -25.42
C HIS A 160 9.73 46.95 -25.08
N GLU A 161 9.89 47.57 -23.92
CA GLU A 161 11.16 48.09 -23.44
C GLU A 161 12.24 47.01 -23.26
N VAL A 162 11.86 45.78 -22.93
CA VAL A 162 12.80 44.66 -22.83
C VAL A 162 13.21 44.20 -24.22
N THR A 163 12.26 44.12 -25.16
CA THR A 163 12.52 43.78 -26.56
C THR A 163 13.42 44.83 -27.22
N ASP A 164 13.13 46.11 -27.03
CA ASP A 164 13.90 47.23 -27.56
C ASP A 164 15.33 47.24 -27.00
N ARG A 165 15.49 46.95 -25.71
CA ARG A 165 16.83 46.80 -25.09
C ARG A 165 17.59 45.63 -25.68
N LEU A 166 16.92 44.50 -25.94
CA LEU A 166 17.55 43.33 -26.55
C LEU A 166 17.95 43.61 -28.01
N GLU A 167 17.13 44.33 -28.76
CA GLU A 167 17.45 44.75 -30.12
C GLU A 167 18.62 45.73 -30.16
N GLN A 168 18.61 46.73 -29.26
CA GLN A 168 19.71 47.67 -29.11
C GLN A 168 21.01 46.97 -28.70
N MET A 169 20.94 46.01 -27.78
CA MET A 169 22.08 45.16 -27.41
C MET A 169 22.56 44.34 -28.60
N GLY A 170 21.65 43.78 -29.41
CA GLY A 170 22.00 43.06 -30.64
C GLY A 170 22.75 43.94 -31.64
N GLN A 171 22.26 45.15 -31.90
CA GLN A 171 22.93 46.12 -32.79
C GLN A 171 24.30 46.55 -32.25
N ALA A 172 24.42 46.77 -30.94
CA ALA A 172 25.68 47.11 -30.32
C ALA A 172 26.70 45.96 -30.46
N VAL A 173 26.27 44.72 -30.28
CA VAL A 173 27.12 43.53 -30.46
C VAL A 173 27.57 43.38 -31.91
N GLU A 174 26.68 43.60 -32.88
CA GLU A 174 27.03 43.55 -34.31
C GLU A 174 28.06 44.63 -34.68
N SER A 175 27.90 45.85 -34.16
CA SER A 175 28.88 46.93 -34.34
C SER A 175 30.24 46.59 -33.74
N ILE A 176 30.26 45.99 -32.54
CA ILE A 176 31.48 45.50 -31.91
C ILE A 176 32.14 44.43 -32.77
N ALA A 177 31.37 43.53 -33.38
CA ALA A 177 31.91 42.49 -34.25
C ALA A 177 32.65 43.08 -35.47
N ILE A 178 32.04 44.07 -36.14
CA ILE A 178 32.65 44.77 -37.28
C ILE A 178 33.90 45.56 -36.83
N GLU A 179 33.84 46.26 -35.70
CA GLU A 179 34.99 47.03 -35.21
C GLU A 179 36.15 46.10 -34.82
N VAL A 180 35.87 44.93 -34.23
CA VAL A 180 36.89 43.92 -33.91
C VAL A 180 37.50 43.33 -35.18
N GLU A 181 36.71 43.06 -36.21
CA GLU A 181 37.21 42.63 -37.52
C GLU A 181 38.14 43.70 -38.11
N ARG A 182 37.71 44.96 -38.11
CA ARG A 182 38.49 46.10 -38.62
C ARG A 182 39.77 46.35 -37.83
N ILE A 183 39.74 46.25 -36.51
CA ILE A 183 40.94 46.33 -35.65
C ILE A 183 41.87 45.16 -35.99
N GLY A 184 41.33 43.96 -36.17
CA GLY A 184 42.08 42.79 -36.62
C GLY A 184 42.78 43.02 -37.96
N GLU A 185 42.09 43.62 -38.93
CA GLU A 185 42.66 43.99 -40.22
C GLU A 185 43.70 45.11 -40.11
N GLY A 186 43.45 46.14 -39.31
CA GLY A 186 44.42 47.22 -39.05
C GLY A 186 45.71 46.71 -38.41
N GLN A 187 45.59 45.80 -37.44
CA GLN A 187 46.73 45.15 -36.80
C GLN A 187 47.47 44.20 -37.75
N ARG A 188 46.74 43.44 -38.57
CA ARG A 188 47.35 42.62 -39.65
C ARG A 188 48.07 43.50 -40.67
N PHE A 189 47.47 44.61 -41.07
CA PHE A 189 48.06 45.57 -42.00
C PHE A 189 49.33 46.19 -41.43
N LEU A 190 49.29 46.72 -40.21
CA LEU A 190 50.47 47.26 -39.53
C LEU A 190 51.59 46.23 -39.40
N THR A 191 51.26 44.99 -39.01
CA THR A 191 52.24 43.91 -38.93
C THR A 191 52.81 43.58 -40.31
N SER A 192 51.99 43.54 -41.36
CA SER A 192 52.44 43.32 -42.74
C SER A 192 53.35 44.45 -43.24
N VAL A 193 53.03 45.71 -42.92
CA VAL A 193 53.83 46.89 -43.28
C VAL A 193 55.15 46.92 -42.53
N LEU A 194 55.15 46.63 -41.22
CA LEU A 194 56.38 46.56 -40.41
C LEU A 194 57.28 45.39 -40.84
N ARG A 195 56.70 44.29 -41.32
CA ARG A 195 57.44 43.10 -41.77
C ARG A 195 58.04 43.26 -43.17
N ASP A 196 57.51 44.15 -44.00
CA ASP A 196 57.95 44.37 -45.38
C ASP A 196 58.58 45.77 -45.57
N PRO A 197 59.87 45.98 -45.21
CA PRO A 197 60.55 47.27 -45.37
C PRO A 197 60.66 47.73 -46.84
N SER A 198 60.38 46.86 -47.82
CA SER A 198 60.32 47.18 -49.25
C SER A 198 59.10 48.02 -49.64
N ARG A 199 58.02 48.02 -48.84
CA ARG A 199 56.81 48.80 -49.13
C ARG A 199 56.86 50.24 -48.59
N GLN A 200 57.92 50.59 -47.85
CA GLN A 200 58.26 51.97 -47.51
C GLN A 200 58.91 52.76 -48.66
N LEU A 201 59.16 52.14 -49.82
CA LEU A 201 59.74 52.81 -51.00
C LEU A 201 58.92 52.54 -52.26
N SER A 202 57.67 52.98 -52.26
CA SER A 202 57.01 53.38 -53.51
C SER A 202 56.37 54.75 -53.30
N VAL A 203 57.22 55.73 -53.05
CA VAL A 203 56.96 57.11 -53.43
C VAL A 203 56.86 57.12 -54.95
N GLY A 204 55.65 56.88 -55.46
CA GLY A 204 55.30 57.14 -56.84
C GLY A 204 55.18 58.65 -57.02
N ALA A 205 56.00 59.19 -57.91
CA ALA A 205 56.16 60.57 -58.35
C ALA A 205 54.95 61.51 -58.13
N ALA A 206 55.24 62.69 -57.57
CA ALA A 206 54.32 63.82 -57.53
C ALA A 206 53.86 64.21 -58.95
N GLN A 207 52.56 64.14 -59.21
CA GLN A 207 51.92 64.83 -60.33
C GLN A 207 51.04 65.95 -59.76
N PRO A 208 51.40 67.24 -59.96
CA PRO A 208 50.61 68.35 -59.45
C PRO A 208 49.53 68.71 -60.46
N ILE A 209 48.26 68.73 -60.05
CA ILE A 209 47.20 69.39 -60.83
C ILE A 209 46.33 70.26 -59.91
N ALA A 210 46.15 71.49 -60.39
CA ALA A 210 45.75 72.68 -59.66
C ALA A 210 44.29 72.70 -59.20
N VAL A 211 44.09 73.42 -58.09
CA VAL A 211 42.79 73.73 -57.51
C VAL A 211 42.32 75.07 -58.08
N ASN A 212 41.04 75.22 -58.41
CA ASN A 212 40.35 76.41 -57.91
C ASN A 212 38.84 76.22 -57.74
N HIS A 213 38.41 76.63 -56.56
CA HIS A 213 37.04 76.74 -56.07
C HIS A 213 36.33 77.97 -56.67
N GLY A 214 35.05 78.08 -56.35
CA GLY A 214 34.29 79.32 -56.53
C GLY A 214 32.90 78.99 -57.02
N GLN A 215 32.10 78.26 -56.25
CA GLN A 215 31.46 78.72 -55.02
C GLN A 215 30.56 79.93 -55.27
N LYS A 216 29.25 79.62 -55.21
CA LYS A 216 28.13 80.47 -54.75
C LYS A 216 27.95 81.73 -55.61
N ASP A 217 26.89 82.50 -55.51
CA ASP A 217 26.02 82.92 -54.43
C ASP A 217 24.64 83.17 -55.08
N ALA A 218 23.58 83.67 -54.46
CA ALA A 218 23.34 84.37 -53.21
C ALA A 218 21.80 84.42 -53.12
N GLU A 219 21.19 84.10 -51.97
CA GLU A 219 20.60 85.10 -51.06
C GLU A 219 19.12 85.43 -51.31
N PRO A 220 18.40 85.97 -50.30
CA PRO A 220 17.06 85.51 -49.96
C PRO A 220 16.01 86.63 -49.90
N LEU A 221 14.78 86.21 -49.61
CA LEU A 221 13.70 86.87 -48.86
C LEU A 221 13.33 88.34 -49.14
N ARG A 222 12.07 88.52 -49.60
CA ARG A 222 11.03 89.24 -48.84
C ARG A 222 9.67 88.59 -49.03
#